data_AF-A0A5K0Y1V4-F1
#
_entry.id   AF-A0A5K0Y1V4-F1
#
_cell.length_a   1.000
_cell.length_b   1.000
_cell.length_c   1.000
_cell.angle_alpha   90.00
_cell.angle_beta   90.00
_cell.angle_gamma   90.00
#
_symmetry.space_group_name_H-M   'P 1'
#
loop_
_entity.id
_entity.type
_entity.pdbx_description
1 polymer ?
#
loop_
_entity_poly.entity_id
_entity_poly.type
_entity_poly.pdbx_seq_one_letter_code
_entity_poly.pdbx_strand_id
1 'polypeptide(L)' 'IFVGGLDPNVSDDVLRQVFGQFGELVHVKIPVGKRCGFVQFAN' A
#
# COMPACT_ATOMS: atom_id res chain seq x y z
N ILE A 1 2.34 -7.49 -3.17
CA ILE A 1 0.86 -7.37 -3.23
C ILE A 1 0.49 -6.14 -4.04
N PHE A 2 -0.39 -6.31 -5.02
CA PHE A 2 -0.98 -5.21 -5.78
C PHE A 2 -2.36 -4.87 -5.22
N VAL A 3 -2.60 -3.59 -4.98
CA VAL A 3 -3.88 -3.07 -4.50
C VAL A 3 -4.43 -2.13 -5.56
N GLY A 4 -5.44 -2.56 -6.30
CA GLY A 4 -6.10 -1.75 -7.34
C GLY A 4 -7.36 -1.07 -6.83
N GLY A 5 -7.81 -0.04 -7.55
CA GLY A 5 -9.06 0.66 -7.22
C GLY A 5 -8.97 1.52 -5.96
N LEU A 6 -7.77 2.01 -5.63
CA LEU A 6 -7.59 2.89 -4.49
C LEU A 6 -8.29 4.22 -4.70
N ASP A 7 -8.95 4.71 -3.66
CA ASP A 7 -9.50 6.05 -3.61
C ASP A 7 -8.35 7.09 -3.70
N PRO A 8 -8.51 8.20 -4.43
CA PRO A 8 -7.48 9.24 -4.56
C PRO A 8 -7.03 9.86 -3.23
N ASN A 9 -7.80 9.70 -2.15
CA ASN A 9 -7.42 10.18 -0.82
C ASN A 9 -6.60 9.15 -0.01
N VAL A 10 -6.40 7.93 -0.53
CA VAL A 10 -5.60 6.91 0.14
C VAL A 10 -4.11 7.23 -0.03
N SER A 11 -3.40 7.35 1.08
CA SER A 11 -1.94 7.50 1.14
C SER A 11 -1.24 6.17 1.46
N ASP A 12 0.08 6.15 1.29
CA ASP A 12 0.89 5.00 1.63
C ASP A 12 0.86 4.69 3.14
N ASP A 13 0.68 5.68 4.01
CA ASP A 13 0.48 5.47 5.45
C ASP A 13 -0.75 4.60 5.76
N VAL A 14 -1.86 4.84 5.06
CA VAL A 14 -3.07 4.03 5.23
C VAL A 14 -2.82 2.59 4.83
N LEU A 15 -2.15 2.37 3.69
CA LEU A 15 -1.73 1.04 3.28
C LEU A 15 -0.76 0.41 4.29
N ARG A 16 0.16 1.18 4.87
CA ARG A 16 1.08 0.69 5.90
C ARG A 16 0.35 0.26 7.17
N GLN A 17 -0.60 1.06 7.66
CA GLN A 17 -1.39 0.68 8.84
C GLN A 17 -2.24 -0.57 8.59
N VAL A 18 -2.97 -0.60 7.47
CA VAL A 18 -3.86 -1.72 7.14
C VAL A 18 -3.08 -3.00 6.88
N PHE A 19 -1.99 -2.93 6.11
CA PHE A 19 -1.23 -4.13 5.76
C PHE A 19 -0.22 -4.53 6.86
N GLY A 20 0.22 -3.59 7.69
CA GLY A 20 1.18 -3.84 8.78
C GLY A 20 0.65 -4.79 9.85
N GLN A 21 -0.66 -4.91 10.00
CA GLN A 21 -1.27 -5.91 10.89
C GLN A 21 -1.06 -7.35 10.42
N PHE A 22 -0.77 -7.57 9.13
CA PHE A 22 -0.55 -8.91 8.57
C PHE A 22 0.93 -9.32 8.58
N GLY A 23 1.85 -8.40 8.89
CA GLY A 23 3.28 -8.67 8.91
C GLY A 23 4.13 -7.41 8.73
N GLU A 24 5.44 -7.58 8.81
CA GLU A 24 6.37 -6.47 8.63
C GLU A 24 6.44 -6.01 7.17
N LEU A 25 6.23 -4.72 6.93
CA LEU A 25 6.22 -4.11 5.61
C LEU A 25 7.58 -3.51 5.26
N VAL A 26 8.18 -3.96 4.15
CA VAL A 26 9.45 -3.42 3.64
C VAL A 26 9.22 -2.22 2.74
N HIS A 27 8.21 -2.31 1.87
CA HIS A 27 7.99 -1.30 0.85
C HIS A 27 6.50 -1.10 0.57
N VAL A 28 6.08 0.16 0.62
CA VAL A 28 4.73 0.60 0.25
C VAL A 28 4.86 1.79 -0.68
N LYS A 29 4.18 1.75 -1.82
CA LYS A 29 4.23 2.81 -2.81
C LYS A 29 2.91 2.95 -3.56
N ILE A 30 2.42 4.18 -3.67
CA ILE A 30 1.27 4.56 -4.50
C ILE A 30 1.80 5.45 -5.64
N PRO A 31 1.81 4.98 -6.90
CA PRO A 31 2.23 5.81 -8.02
C PRO A 31 1.23 6.96 -8.25
N VAL A 32 1.74 8.18 -8.32
CA VAL A 32 0.92 9.38 -8.56
C VAL A 32 0.15 9.25 -9.88
N GLY A 33 -1.13 9.62 -9.85
CA GLY A 33 -2.02 9.54 -11.02
C GLY A 33 -2.51 8.13 -11.35
N LYS A 34 -2.09 7.11 -10.59
CA LYS A 34 -2.65 5.76 -10.68
C LYS A 34 -3.43 5.44 -9.42
N ARG A 35 -4.66 4.94 -9.59
CA ARG A 35 -5.52 4.47 -8.50
C ARG A 35 -5.10 3.08 -8.01
N CYS A 36 -3.81 2.89 -7.76
CA CYS A 36 -3.26 1.63 -7.32
C CYS A 36 -2.05 1.80 -6.41
N GLY A 37 -1.80 0.81 -5.58
CA GLY A 37 -0.70 0.75 -4.63
C GLY A 37 0.00 -0.59 -4.68
N PHE A 38 1.27 -0.59 -4.26
CA PHE A 38 2.10 -1.77 -4.15
C PHE A 38 2.56 -1.88 -2.71
N VAL A 39 2.40 -3.07 -2.14
CA VAL A 39 2.78 -3.40 -0.77
C VAL A 39 3.67 -4.65 -0.81
N GLN A 40 4.80 -4.61 -0.11
CA GLN A 40 5.76 -5.71 -0.02
C GLN A 40 6.08 -5.99 1.44
N PHE A 41 5.95 -7.27 1.83
CA PHE A 41 6.26 -7.78 3.15
C PHE A 41 7.71 -8.28 3.23
N ALA A 42 8.25 -8.32 4.45
CA ALA A 42 9.64 -8.70 4.74
C ALA A 42 9.95 -10.19 4.54
N ASN A 43 8.93 -11.01 4.28
CA ASN A 43 9.05 -12.44 3.98
C ASN A 43 7.93 -12.89 3.05
#